data_AF-A0A1R1C5X7-F1
#
_entry.id   AF-A0A1R1C5X7-F1
#
_cell.length_a   1.000
_cell.length_b   1.000
_cell.length_c   1.000
_cell.angle_alpha   90.00
_cell.angle_beta   90.00
_cell.angle_gamma   90.00
#
_symmetry.space_group_name_H-M   'P 1'
#
loop_
_entity.id
_entity.type
_entity.pdbx_description
1 polymer ?
#
loop_
_entity_poly.entity_id
_entity_poly.type
_entity_poly.pdbx_seq_one_letter_code
_entity_poly.pdbx_strand_id
1 'polypeptide(L)'
;MSNLFRQCWNDSSFERLGTFLARDVHSLNRDNYELDLPLMNLFDPKADEHDLVPDHLKKLVEHVLSVPGTGKSTLIHGDYGPHNVLISNDSMHIIDWEWAAWGHPLYDVAWVIWFVNLHYPHFAKELSEVFLNAYKEHSDFPITND
;
A
#
# COMPACT_ATOMS: atom_id res chain seq x y z
N MET A 1 -1.49 3.08 -25.94
CA MET A 1 -2.25 2.46 -24.83
C MET A 1 -2.66 3.46 -23.73
N SER A 2 -2.46 4.78 -23.90
CA SER A 2 -2.65 5.78 -22.82
C SER A 2 -4.08 6.28 -22.58
N ASN A 3 -5.00 6.19 -23.54
CA ASN A 3 -6.33 6.82 -23.41
C ASN A 3 -7.44 5.93 -22.83
N LEU A 4 -7.33 4.61 -22.92
CA LEU A 4 -8.35 3.68 -22.40
C LEU A 4 -8.25 3.48 -20.89
N PHE A 5 -7.04 3.51 -20.33
CA PHE A 5 -6.84 3.34 -18.88
C PHE A 5 -7.33 4.54 -18.05
N ARG A 6 -7.24 5.77 -18.59
CA ARG A 6 -7.76 6.98 -17.94
C ARG A 6 -9.29 6.99 -17.80
N GLN A 7 -10.01 6.20 -18.61
CA GLN A 7 -11.47 6.09 -18.47
C GLN A 7 -11.88 5.34 -17.20
N CYS A 8 -11.06 4.40 -16.73
CA CYS A 8 -11.36 3.58 -15.55
C CYS A 8 -10.58 4.01 -14.30
N TRP A 9 -9.41 4.64 -14.46
CA TRP A 9 -8.53 5.03 -13.35
C TRP A 9 -8.25 6.53 -13.39
N ASN A 10 -8.97 7.24 -12.52
CA ASN A 10 -8.99 8.70 -12.37
C ASN A 10 -9.04 9.08 -10.89
N ASP A 11 -9.11 10.37 -10.59
CA ASP A 11 -9.14 10.92 -9.22
C ASP A 11 -10.20 10.23 -8.35
N SER A 12 -11.45 10.11 -8.83
CA SER A 12 -12.52 9.44 -8.07
C SER A 12 -12.20 7.98 -7.76
N SER A 13 -11.47 7.29 -8.64
CA SER A 13 -11.05 5.90 -8.42
C SER A 13 -9.97 5.81 -7.34
N PHE A 14 -8.99 6.72 -7.36
CA PHE A 14 -7.91 6.77 -6.36
C PHE A 14 -8.39 7.28 -5.00
N GLU A 15 -9.35 8.19 -4.97
CA GLU A 15 -10.06 8.60 -3.75
C GLU A 15 -10.72 7.38 -3.11
N ARG A 16 -11.49 6.60 -3.90
CA ARG A 16 -12.13 5.37 -3.42
C ARG A 16 -11.11 4.33 -2.94
N LEU A 17 -9.97 4.17 -3.62
CA LEU A 17 -8.91 3.26 -3.19
C LEU A 17 -8.35 3.66 -1.81
N GLY A 18 -8.10 4.96 -1.61
CA GLY A 18 -7.58 5.48 -0.34
C GLY A 18 -8.58 5.30 0.79
N THR A 19 -9.83 5.68 0.55
CA THR A 19 -10.93 5.54 1.51
C THR A 19 -11.17 4.08 1.91
N PHE A 20 -11.28 3.17 0.94
CA PHE A 20 -11.54 1.76 1.22
C PHE A 20 -10.37 1.12 1.98
N LEU A 21 -9.13 1.37 1.56
CA LEU A 21 -7.95 0.84 2.24
C LEU A 21 -7.91 1.29 3.70
N ALA A 22 -8.17 2.57 3.98
CA ALA A 22 -8.18 3.10 5.33
C ALA A 22 -9.32 2.52 6.20
N ARG A 23 -10.55 2.51 5.68
CA ARG A 23 -11.76 2.22 6.46
C ARG A 23 -12.05 0.73 6.60
N ASP A 24 -11.79 -0.05 5.57
CA ASP A 24 -12.27 -1.43 5.48
C ASP A 24 -11.14 -2.45 5.66
N VAL A 25 -9.89 -2.09 5.31
CA VAL A 25 -8.74 -2.98 5.45
C VAL A 25 -7.90 -2.60 6.67
N HIS A 26 -7.31 -1.40 6.67
CA HIS A 26 -6.37 -0.95 7.70
C HIS A 26 -7.02 -0.57 9.04
N SER A 27 -8.37 -0.53 9.10
CA SER A 27 -9.10 -0.41 10.36
C SER A 27 -9.04 -1.69 11.20
N LEU A 28 -8.73 -2.83 10.57
CA LEU A 28 -8.57 -4.12 11.24
C LEU A 28 -7.18 -4.20 11.87
N ASN A 29 -7.12 -4.05 13.19
CA ASN A 29 -5.88 -4.16 13.96
C ASN A 29 -5.66 -5.61 14.41
N ARG A 30 -4.42 -6.12 14.26
CA ARG A 30 -4.02 -7.46 14.70
C ARG A 30 -4.45 -7.78 16.12
N ASP A 31 -4.34 -6.84 17.05
CA ASP A 31 -4.66 -7.05 18.47
C ASP A 31 -6.15 -7.33 18.72
N ASN A 32 -7.02 -7.02 17.76
CA ASN A 32 -8.46 -7.18 17.86
C ASN A 32 -8.98 -8.45 17.16
N TYR A 33 -8.12 -9.22 16.47
CA TYR A 33 -8.53 -10.36 15.66
C TYR A 33 -7.61 -11.56 15.84
N GLU A 34 -8.21 -12.74 16.02
CA GLU A 34 -7.51 -14.03 16.05
C GLU A 34 -7.50 -14.66 14.65
N LEU A 35 -6.84 -14.01 13.68
CA LEU A 35 -6.59 -14.60 12.36
C LEU A 35 -5.13 -15.07 12.27
N ASP A 36 -4.96 -16.32 11.84
CA ASP A 36 -3.64 -16.91 11.56
C ASP A 36 -3.15 -16.44 10.18
N LEU A 37 -2.64 -15.21 10.16
CA LEU A 37 -1.98 -14.61 8.99
C LEU A 37 -0.49 -14.43 9.27
N PRO A 38 0.37 -14.52 8.24
CA PRO A 38 1.79 -14.20 8.35
C PRO A 38 2.01 -12.79 8.94
N LEU A 39 3.14 -12.60 9.61
CA LEU A 39 3.60 -11.28 10.03
C LEU A 39 4.59 -10.75 9.00
N MET A 40 4.23 -9.66 8.31
CA MET A 40 5.09 -8.98 7.36
C MET A 40 5.86 -7.86 8.07
N ASN A 41 7.18 -8.00 8.11
CA ASN A 41 8.08 -6.93 8.55
C ASN A 41 8.42 -6.03 7.37
N LEU A 42 8.59 -4.73 7.60
CA LEU A 42 9.04 -3.81 6.54
C LEU A 42 10.42 -4.19 6.01
N PHE A 43 11.27 -4.73 6.88
CA PHE A 43 12.61 -5.21 6.53
C PHE A 43 12.90 -6.51 7.27
N ASP A 44 13.31 -7.55 6.54
CA ASP A 44 13.82 -8.79 7.11
C ASP A 44 15.19 -9.12 6.47
N PRO A 45 16.30 -8.73 7.12
CA PRO A 45 17.63 -8.90 6.57
C PRO A 45 18.02 -10.38 6.33
N LYS A 46 17.31 -11.35 6.93
CA LYS A 46 17.55 -12.78 6.68
C LYS A 46 16.76 -13.30 5.48
N ALA A 47 15.57 -12.76 5.22
CA ALA A 47 14.80 -13.08 4.03
C ALA A 47 15.39 -12.41 2.77
N ASP A 48 16.01 -11.24 2.94
CA ASP A 48 16.53 -10.39 1.87
C ASP A 48 18.00 -10.67 1.49
N GLU A 49 18.61 -11.75 2.02
CA GLU A 49 19.98 -12.14 1.68
C GLU A 49 20.02 -12.73 0.26
N HIS A 50 20.27 -11.86 -0.72
CA HIS A 50 20.34 -12.25 -2.12
C HIS A 50 21.68 -11.87 -2.76
N ASP A 51 22.38 -12.85 -3.34
CA ASP A 51 23.71 -12.66 -3.94
C ASP A 51 23.69 -11.73 -5.16
N LEU A 52 22.54 -11.57 -5.81
CA LEU A 52 22.40 -10.68 -6.97
C LEU A 52 22.11 -9.22 -6.60
N VAL A 53 21.82 -8.91 -5.32
CA VAL A 53 21.54 -7.53 -4.88
C VAL A 53 22.83 -6.92 -4.31
N PRO A 54 23.35 -5.82 -4.90
CA PRO A 54 24.56 -5.17 -4.39
C PRO A 54 24.44 -4.71 -2.93
N ASP A 55 25.50 -4.89 -2.15
CA ASP A 55 25.52 -4.55 -0.71
C ASP A 55 25.17 -3.10 -0.40
N HIS A 56 25.51 -2.17 -1.28
CA HIS A 56 25.19 -0.76 -1.08
C HIS A 56 23.68 -0.49 -1.15
N LEU A 57 22.92 -1.25 -1.95
CA LEU A 57 21.46 -1.16 -2.00
C LEU A 57 20.84 -1.80 -0.76
N LYS A 58 21.37 -2.95 -0.30
CA LYS A 58 20.94 -3.58 0.97
C LYS A 58 21.07 -2.61 2.14
N LYS A 59 22.23 -1.93 2.26
CA LYS A 59 22.49 -0.91 3.29
C LYS A 59 21.57 0.31 3.16
N LEU A 60 21.24 0.72 1.93
CA LEU A 60 20.32 1.82 1.70
C LEU A 60 18.90 1.47 2.17
N VAL A 61 18.42 0.27 1.82
CA VAL A 61 17.11 -0.23 2.25
C VAL A 61 17.06 -0.34 3.78
N GLU A 62 18.07 -0.94 4.39
CA GLU A 62 18.19 -1.02 5.85
C GLU A 62 18.13 0.37 6.48
N HIS A 63 18.86 1.36 5.94
CA HIS A 63 18.84 2.72 6.45
C HIS A 63 17.47 3.37 6.32
N VAL A 64 16.83 3.28 5.15
CA VAL A 64 15.50 3.87 4.89
C VAL A 64 14.42 3.24 5.77
N LEU A 65 14.50 1.93 6.00
CA LEU A 65 13.50 1.17 6.75
C LEU A 65 13.83 1.05 8.25
N SER A 66 14.97 1.55 8.70
CA SER A 66 15.34 1.64 10.13
C SER A 66 14.52 2.66 10.94
N VAL A 67 13.42 3.16 10.38
CA VAL A 67 12.43 3.95 11.11
C VAL A 67 11.75 3.11 12.19
N PRO A 68 11.50 3.66 13.39
CA PRO A 68 10.75 2.96 14.42
C PRO A 68 9.37 2.57 13.88
N GLY A 69 9.18 1.28 13.61
CA GLY A 69 7.85 0.73 13.33
C GLY A 69 6.96 1.12 14.50
N THR A 70 5.85 1.81 14.23
CA THR A 70 4.96 2.43 15.23
C THR A 70 4.25 1.41 16.14
N GLY A 71 4.67 0.14 16.17
CA GLY A 71 4.06 -0.96 16.90
C GLY A 71 2.70 -1.38 16.35
N LYS A 72 2.06 -0.56 15.51
CA LYS A 72 0.74 -0.84 14.94
C LYS A 72 0.87 -1.78 13.75
N SER A 73 0.26 -2.96 13.87
CA SER A 73 0.11 -3.93 12.79
C SER A 73 -1.37 -4.04 12.42
N THR A 74 -1.68 -3.78 11.16
CA THR A 74 -3.03 -3.88 10.59
C THR A 74 -3.08 -5.03 9.62
N LEU A 75 -4.28 -5.43 9.21
CA LEU A 75 -4.40 -6.26 8.01
C LEU A 75 -3.80 -5.47 6.84
N ILE A 76 -2.95 -6.10 6.06
CA ILE A 76 -2.48 -5.60 4.77
C ILE A 76 -2.84 -6.61 3.67
N HIS A 77 -3.06 -6.11 2.47
CA HIS A 77 -3.26 -6.90 1.26
C HIS A 77 -1.94 -7.50 0.75
N GLY A 78 -0.85 -6.73 0.81
CA GLY A 78 0.49 -7.16 0.38
C GLY A 78 0.81 -6.91 -1.10
N ASP A 79 -0.21 -6.72 -1.95
CA ASP A 79 -0.11 -6.25 -3.34
C ASP A 79 -1.28 -5.31 -3.69
N TYR A 80 -1.56 -4.34 -2.81
CA TYR A 80 -2.72 -3.45 -2.99
C TYR A 80 -2.49 -2.45 -4.12
N GLY A 81 -3.42 -2.37 -5.07
CA GLY A 81 -3.37 -1.36 -6.12
C GLY A 81 -4.51 -1.47 -7.12
N PRO A 82 -4.57 -0.51 -8.08
CA PRO A 82 -5.57 -0.51 -9.14
C PRO A 82 -5.72 -1.84 -9.89
N HIS A 83 -4.63 -2.59 -10.06
CA HIS A 83 -4.65 -3.87 -10.77
C HIS A 83 -5.41 -5.00 -10.04
N ASN A 84 -5.54 -4.91 -8.71
CA ASN A 84 -6.18 -5.92 -7.86
C ASN A 84 -7.52 -5.47 -7.29
N VAL A 85 -8.16 -4.48 -7.94
CA VAL A 85 -9.45 -3.96 -7.49
C VAL A 85 -10.46 -3.91 -8.63
N LEU A 86 -11.63 -4.47 -8.36
CA LEU A 86 -12.79 -4.41 -9.24
C LEU A 86 -13.68 -3.24 -8.79
N ILE A 87 -13.82 -2.24 -9.67
CA ILE A 87 -14.60 -1.03 -9.40
C ILE A 87 -15.84 -1.00 -10.28
N SER A 88 -17.00 -0.83 -9.66
CA SER A 88 -18.27 -0.44 -10.29
C SER A 88 -18.72 0.92 -9.76
N ASN A 89 -19.82 1.47 -10.29
CA ASN A 89 -20.36 2.76 -9.83
C ASN A 89 -20.66 2.75 -8.32
N ASP A 90 -21.20 1.64 -7.81
CA ASP A 90 -21.73 1.57 -6.44
C ASP A 90 -20.87 0.71 -5.50
N SER A 91 -19.91 -0.05 -6.03
CA SER A 91 -19.11 -0.99 -5.23
C SER A 91 -17.65 -1.04 -5.64
N MET A 92 -16.81 -1.38 -4.67
CA MET A 92 -15.39 -1.69 -4.84
C MET A 92 -15.13 -3.02 -4.15
N HIS A 93 -14.41 -3.91 -4.83
CA HIS A 93 -14.02 -5.21 -4.28
C HIS A 93 -12.54 -5.44 -4.52
N ILE A 94 -11.82 -5.81 -3.46
CA ILE A 94 -10.42 -6.21 -3.54
C ILE A 94 -10.36 -7.72 -3.82
N ILE A 95 -9.51 -8.10 -4.76
CA ILE A 95 -9.26 -9.49 -5.13
C ILE A 95 -7.78 -9.82 -4.91
N ASP A 96 -7.44 -11.10 -4.97
CA ASP A 96 -6.04 -11.59 -4.93
C ASP A 96 -5.30 -11.39 -3.59
N TRP A 97 -5.91 -11.90 -2.52
CA TRP A 97 -5.42 -11.80 -1.14
C TRP A 97 -4.31 -12.80 -0.78
N GLU A 98 -3.60 -13.38 -1.75
CA GLU A 98 -2.62 -14.43 -1.47
C GLU A 98 -1.40 -13.93 -0.65
N TRP A 99 -1.13 -12.61 -0.70
CA TRP A 99 -0.07 -11.93 0.04
C TRP A 99 -0.55 -11.26 1.33
N ALA A 100 -1.79 -11.55 1.76
CA ALA A 100 -2.37 -10.94 2.94
C ALA A 100 -1.59 -11.29 4.21
N ALA A 101 -1.35 -10.28 5.05
CA ALA A 101 -0.55 -10.43 6.25
C ALA A 101 -0.99 -9.44 7.33
N TRP A 102 -0.55 -9.69 8.56
CA TRP A 102 -0.44 -8.65 9.56
C TRP A 102 0.82 -7.84 9.27
N GLY A 103 0.70 -6.53 9.06
CA GLY A 103 1.83 -5.71 8.64
C GLY A 103 1.67 -4.24 8.96
N HIS A 104 2.70 -3.45 8.64
CA HIS A 104 2.63 -2.01 8.78
C HIS A 104 1.78 -1.43 7.63
N PRO A 105 0.80 -0.54 7.89
CA PRO A 105 -0.13 -0.05 6.86
C PRO A 105 0.57 0.71 5.72
N LEU A 106 1.79 1.24 5.95
CA LEU A 106 2.57 1.85 4.87
C LEU A 106 2.94 0.88 3.74
N TYR A 107 2.85 -0.44 3.95
CA TYR A 107 3.16 -1.43 2.92
C TYR A 107 2.24 -1.25 1.70
N ASP A 108 0.92 -1.30 1.92
CA ASP A 108 -0.07 -1.12 0.86
C ASP A 108 -0.12 0.31 0.32
N VAL A 109 0.12 1.31 1.19
CA VAL A 109 0.25 2.70 0.74
C VAL A 109 1.42 2.84 -0.24
N ALA A 110 2.59 2.30 0.10
CA ALA A 110 3.77 2.37 -0.76
C ALA A 110 3.56 1.63 -2.09
N TRP A 111 2.83 0.51 -2.09
CA TRP A 111 2.47 -0.20 -3.32
C TRP A 111 1.68 0.66 -4.29
N VAL A 112 0.66 1.38 -3.82
CA VAL A 112 -0.12 2.28 -4.69
C VAL A 112 0.77 3.38 -5.26
N ILE A 113 1.58 4.03 -4.42
CA ILE A 113 2.47 5.11 -4.87
C ILE A 113 3.49 4.60 -5.90
N TRP A 114 4.12 3.46 -5.63
CA TRP A 114 5.06 2.82 -6.54
C TRP A 114 4.39 2.46 -7.87
N PHE A 115 3.21 1.81 -7.82
CA PHE A 115 2.48 1.36 -8.99
C PHE A 115 2.16 2.53 -9.93
N VAL A 116 1.66 3.63 -9.38
CA VAL A 116 1.31 4.81 -10.19
C VAL A 116 2.56 5.49 -10.75
N ASN A 117 3.65 5.60 -9.98
CA ASN A 117 4.90 6.16 -10.50
C ASN A 117 5.47 5.33 -11.66
N LEU A 118 5.34 4.01 -11.60
CA LEU A 118 5.81 3.11 -12.64
C LEU A 118 4.93 3.15 -13.90
N HIS A 119 3.60 3.09 -13.74
CA HIS A 119 2.68 2.89 -14.86
C HIS A 119 2.07 4.19 -15.41
N TYR A 120 1.97 5.23 -14.58
CA TYR A 120 1.37 6.53 -14.93
C TYR A 120 2.24 7.72 -14.50
N PRO A 121 3.53 7.77 -14.89
CA PRO A 121 4.47 8.78 -14.40
C PRO A 121 4.00 10.22 -14.63
N HIS A 122 3.25 10.49 -15.72
CA HIS A 122 2.72 11.82 -16.02
C HIS A 122 1.60 12.28 -15.08
N PHE A 123 0.89 11.35 -14.42
CA PHE A 123 -0.19 11.62 -13.47
C PHE A 123 0.18 11.23 -12.04
N ALA A 124 1.39 10.74 -11.82
CA ALA A 124 1.77 10.11 -10.57
C ALA A 124 1.61 11.03 -9.37
N LYS A 125 1.99 12.30 -9.52
CA LYS A 125 1.81 13.29 -8.47
C LYS A 125 0.33 13.48 -8.09
N GLU A 126 -0.50 13.77 -9.10
CA GLU A 126 -1.94 14.03 -8.92
C GLU A 126 -2.66 12.83 -8.29
N LEU A 127 -2.51 11.64 -8.87
CA LEU A 127 -3.20 10.44 -8.38
C LEU A 127 -2.68 9.99 -7.01
N SER A 128 -1.39 10.16 -6.74
CA SER A 128 -0.81 9.91 -5.41
C SER A 128 -1.38 10.86 -4.37
N GLU A 129 -1.48 12.16 -4.68
CA GLU A 129 -2.04 13.16 -3.77
C GLU A 129 -3.51 12.86 -3.46
N VAL A 130 -4.31 12.53 -4.46
CA VAL A 130 -5.72 12.16 -4.27
C VAL A 130 -5.86 10.94 -3.37
N PHE A 131 -5.11 9.87 -3.65
CA PHE A 131 -5.12 8.65 -2.83
C PHE A 131 -4.68 8.92 -1.38
N LEU A 132 -3.57 9.64 -1.19
CA LEU A 132 -3.02 9.92 0.14
C LEU A 132 -3.95 10.80 0.96
N ASN A 133 -4.59 11.80 0.35
CA ASN A 133 -5.54 12.66 1.04
C ASN A 133 -6.75 11.86 1.53
N ALA A 134 -7.34 11.04 0.66
CA ALA A 134 -8.47 10.18 1.02
C ALA A 134 -8.10 9.17 2.12
N TYR A 135 -6.93 8.55 2.02
CA TYR A 135 -6.43 7.64 3.05
C TYR A 135 -6.24 8.36 4.40
N LYS A 136 -5.59 9.53 4.41
CA LYS A 136 -5.33 10.32 5.63
C LYS A 136 -6.61 10.82 6.30
N GLU A 137 -7.64 11.18 5.53
CA GLU A 137 -8.93 11.62 6.07
C GLU A 137 -9.66 10.51 6.85
N HIS A 138 -9.40 9.25 6.50
CA HIS A 138 -10.12 8.10 7.03
C HIS A 138 -9.26 7.15 7.86
N SER A 139 -7.98 7.47 8.08
CA SER A 139 -7.05 6.66 8.86
C SER A 139 -6.55 7.44 10.08
N ASP A 140 -6.57 6.79 11.25
CA ASP A 140 -5.90 7.31 12.43
C ASP A 140 -4.37 7.16 12.35
N PHE A 141 -3.84 6.59 11.25
CA PHE A 141 -2.41 6.41 11.05
C PHE A 141 -1.78 7.70 10.48
N PRO A 142 -0.85 8.34 11.19
CA PRO A 142 -0.20 9.55 10.69
C PRO A 142 0.75 9.19 9.53
N ILE A 143 0.45 9.71 8.34
CA ILE A 143 1.39 9.72 7.21
C ILE A 143 1.98 11.13 7.12
N THR A 144 3.27 11.26 7.44
CA THR A 144 4.02 12.51 7.28
C THR A 144 4.48 12.66 5.82
N ASN A 145 4.79 13.89 5.42
CA ASN A 145 5.26 14.20 4.06
C ASN A 145 6.79 14.26 3.99
N ASP A 146 7.46 13.64 4.96
CA ASP A 146 8.91 13.80 5.21
C ASP A 146 9.76 13.07 4.16
#